data_AF-A0A7S1KYL3-F1
#
_entry.id   AF-A0A7S1KYL3-F1
#
_cell.length_a   1.000
_cell.length_b   1.000
_cell.length_c   1.000
_cell.angle_alpha   90.00
_cell.angle_beta   90.00
_cell.angle_gamma   90.00
#
_symmetry.space_group_name_H-M   'P 1'
#
loop_
_entity.id
_entity.type
_entity.pdbx_description
1 polymer ?
#
loop_
_entity_poly.entity_id
_entity_poly.type
_entity_poly.pdbx_seq_one_letter_code
_entity_poly.pdbx_strand_id
1 'polypeptide(L)'
;MALAGNVGVLLVGRVMAGLGVGMSSVTVNVYISEIAPPECRGQLCGWAPALGTFGIFFSQVVCVLLGSALPAGSWRMQVGLVALPALAVVLGQGMLPESPRWLL
;
A
#
# COMPACT_ATOMS: atom_id res chain seq x y z
N MET A 1 10.28 -10.56 0.59
CA MET A 1 10.16 -11.13 -0.78
C MET A 1 11.45 -11.00 -1.60
N ALA A 2 12.07 -9.81 -1.69
CA ALA A 2 13.29 -9.62 -2.49
C ALA A 2 14.46 -10.54 -2.09
N LEU A 3 14.59 -10.84 -0.80
CA LEU A 3 15.62 -11.74 -0.23
C LEU A 3 15.20 -13.23 -0.17
N ALA A 4 14.07 -13.63 -0.78
CA ALA A 4 13.58 -15.00 -0.67
C ALA A 4 14.55 -16.00 -1.31
N GLY A 5 15.10 -16.94 -0.54
CA GLY A 5 16.05 -17.96 -1.03
C GLY A 5 15.40 -19.17 -1.71
N ASN A 6 14.09 -19.38 -1.52
CA ASN A 6 13.33 -20.46 -2.14
C ASN A 6 11.87 -20.04 -2.40
N VAL A 7 11.12 -20.86 -3.14
CA VAL A 7 9.70 -20.60 -3.50
C VAL A 7 8.79 -20.56 -2.28
N GLY A 8 9.05 -21.37 -1.24
CA GLY A 8 8.26 -21.37 0.00
C GLY A 8 8.29 -20.02 0.71
N VAL A 9 9.48 -19.42 0.87
CA VAL A 9 9.65 -18.09 1.46
C VAL A 9 8.97 -17.00 0.62
N LEU A 10 8.97 -17.16 -0.71
CA LEU A 10 8.26 -16.24 -1.60
C LEU A 10 6.75 -16.31 -1.40
N LEU A 11 6.18 -17.51 -1.32
CA LEU A 11 4.74 -17.74 -1.10
C LEU A 11 4.28 -17.21 0.26
N VAL A 12 5.02 -17.51 1.33
CA VAL A 12 4.71 -16.97 2.67
C VAL A 12 4.73 -15.45 2.66
N GLY A 13 5.74 -14.84 2.02
CA GLY A 13 5.79 -13.40 1.87
C GLY A 13 4.57 -12.83 1.14
N ARG A 14 4.05 -13.52 0.11
CA ARG A 14 2.87 -13.08 -0.67
C ARG A 14 1.60 -13.15 0.16
N VAL A 15 1.43 -14.21 0.93
CA VAL A 15 0.29 -14.34 1.85
C VAL A 15 0.31 -13.21 2.89
N MET A 16 1.46 -12.98 3.53
CA MET A 16 1.61 -11.92 4.53
C MET A 16 1.33 -10.53 3.95
N ALA A 17 1.84 -10.24 2.74
CA ALA A 17 1.56 -8.97 2.07
C ALA A 17 0.08 -8.81 1.72
N GLY A 18 -0.57 -9.87 1.22
CA GLY A 18 -2.00 -9.86 0.90
C GLY A 18 -2.86 -9.59 2.13
N LEU A 19 -2.56 -10.26 3.25
CA LEU A 19 -3.24 -10.02 4.52
C LEU A 19 -3.06 -8.58 5.01
N GLY A 20 -1.84 -8.05 4.95
CA GLY A 20 -1.54 -6.67 5.33
C GLY A 20 -2.31 -5.65 4.50
N VAL A 21 -2.33 -5.82 3.17
CA VAL A 21 -3.07 -4.94 2.25
C VAL A 21 -4.58 -5.01 2.51
N GLY A 22 -5.13 -6.21 2.73
CA GLY A 22 -6.55 -6.40 3.05
C GLY A 22 -6.95 -5.66 4.33
N MET A 23 -6.22 -5.90 5.43
CA MET A 23 -6.49 -5.24 6.72
C MET A 23 -6.36 -3.72 6.59
N SER A 24 -5.27 -3.22 6.00
CA SER A 24 -5.05 -1.79 5.81
C SER A 24 -6.14 -1.13 4.97
N SER A 25 -6.65 -1.80 3.94
CA SER A 25 -7.67 -1.23 3.05
C SER A 25 -8.99 -1.00 3.78
N VAL A 26 -9.38 -1.93 4.65
CA VAL A 26 -10.59 -1.78 5.47
C VAL A 26 -10.40 -0.65 6.49
N THR A 27 -9.28 -0.65 7.22
CA THR A 27 -8.98 0.36 8.24
C THR A 27 -8.94 1.78 7.66
N VAL A 28 -8.33 1.97 6.49
CA VAL A 28 -8.26 3.29 5.83
C VAL A 28 -9.66 3.83 5.52
N ASN A 29 -10.55 3.01 4.97
CA ASN A 29 -11.92 3.44 4.65
C ASN A 29 -12.73 3.78 5.90
N VAL A 30 -12.59 2.98 6.95
CA VAL A 30 -13.24 3.27 8.25
C VAL A 30 -12.72 4.58 8.82
N TYR A 31 -11.40 4.74 8.93
CA TYR A 31 -10.77 5.94 9.46
C TYR A 31 -11.25 7.20 8.72
N ILE A 32 -11.22 7.21 7.38
CA ILE A 32 -11.68 8.35 6.58
C ILE A 32 -13.15 8.65 6.84
N SER A 33 -14.00 7.63 6.96
CA SER A 33 -15.43 7.83 7.22
C SER A 33 -15.71 8.46 8.60
N GLU A 34 -14.83 8.23 9.57
CA GLU A 34 -14.94 8.73 10.94
C GLU A 34 -14.44 10.17 11.08
N ILE A 35 -13.36 10.53 10.38
CA ILE A 35 -12.80 11.89 10.42
C ILE A 35 -13.45 12.85 9.42
N ALA A 36 -14.13 12.33 8.39
CA ALA A 36 -14.67 13.16 7.32
C ALA A 36 -15.88 14.01 7.76
N PRO A 37 -15.89 15.33 7.42
CA PRO A 37 -17.05 16.19 7.58
C PRO A 37 -18.28 15.63 6.84
N PRO A 38 -19.50 15.81 7.38
CA PRO A 38 -20.73 15.27 6.78
C PRO A 38 -20.94 15.68 5.32
N GLU A 39 -20.54 16.90 4.96
CA GLU A 39 -20.78 17.52 3.66
C GLU A 39 -19.93 16.90 2.54
N CYS A 40 -18.73 16.42 2.87
CA CYS A 40 -17.75 15.90 1.90
C CYS A 40 -17.42 14.42 2.10
N ARG A 41 -18.07 13.72 3.05
CA ARG A 41 -17.77 12.32 3.40
C ARG A 41 -17.77 11.39 2.20
N GLY A 42 -18.77 11.51 1.31
CA GLY A 42 -18.87 10.66 0.12
C GLY A 42 -17.68 10.83 -0.84
N GLN A 43 -17.21 12.07 -1.04
CA GLN A 43 -16.05 12.35 -1.89
C GLN A 43 -14.75 11.83 -1.25
N LEU A 44 -14.53 12.11 0.05
CA LEU A 44 -13.33 11.67 0.77
C LEU A 44 -13.24 10.13 0.83
N CYS A 45 -14.35 9.44 1.07
CA CYS A 45 -14.40 7.98 0.99
C CYS A 45 -14.13 7.46 -0.43
N GLY A 46 -14.54 8.19 -1.48
CA GLY A 46 -14.26 7.83 -2.87
C GLY A 46 -12.80 8.05 -3.29
N TRP A 47 -12.10 9.00 -2.67
CA TRP A 47 -10.69 9.28 -2.94
C TRP A 47 -9.76 8.12 -2.54
N ALA A 48 -10.10 7.37 -1.49
CA ALA A 48 -9.28 6.24 -1.03
C ALA A 48 -9.08 5.14 -2.09
N PRO A 49 -10.14 4.54 -2.67
CA PRO A 49 -9.97 3.56 -3.77
C PRO A 49 -9.43 4.19 -5.06
N ALA A 50 -9.72 5.48 -5.33
CA ALA A 50 -9.17 6.19 -6.49
C ALA A 50 -7.65 6.31 -6.41
N LEU A 51 -7.12 6.76 -5.26
CA LEU A 51 -5.68 6.82 -4.99
C LEU A 51 -5.04 5.43 -4.97
N GLY A 52 -5.74 4.41 -4.45
CA GLY A 52 -5.30 3.02 -4.53
C GLY A 52 -5.11 2.55 -5.97
N THR A 53 -6.08 2.84 -6.85
CA THR A 53 -6.01 2.51 -8.27
C THR A 53 -4.88 3.27 -8.97
N PHE A 54 -4.71 4.55 -8.64
CA PHE A 54 -3.59 5.36 -9.13
C PHE A 54 -2.23 4.79 -8.68
N GLY A 55 -2.13 4.30 -7.45
CA GLY A 55 -0.94 3.61 -6.95
C GLY A 55 -0.61 2.34 -7.74
N ILE A 56 -1.63 1.54 -8.10
CA ILE A 56 -1.44 0.37 -8.96
C ILE A 56 -0.94 0.80 -10.34
N PHE A 57 -1.54 1.82 -10.95
CA PHE A 57 -1.10 2.37 -12.23
C PHE A 57 0.37 2.81 -12.17
N PHE A 58 0.74 3.60 -11.16
CA PHE A 58 2.11 4.04 -10.96
C PHE A 58 3.07 2.86 -10.78
N SER A 59 2.67 1.84 -10.02
CA SER A 59 3.44 0.61 -9.86
C SER A 59 3.70 -0.09 -11.19
N GLN A 60 2.72 -0.14 -12.10
CA GLN A 60 2.92 -0.74 -13.42
C GLN A 60 3.91 0.07 -14.26
N VAL A 61 3.80 1.40 -14.25
CA VAL A 61 4.75 2.28 -14.95
C VAL A 61 6.18 2.06 -14.45
N VAL A 62 6.40 2.02 -13.14
CA VAL A 62 7.71 1.75 -12.54
C VAL A 62 8.22 0.36 -12.92
N CYS A 63 7.36 -0.67 -12.90
CA CYS A 63 7.74 -2.02 -13.33
C CYS A 63 8.22 -2.06 -14.79
N VAL A 64 7.56 -1.35 -15.70
CA VAL A 64 7.95 -1.28 -17.11
C VAL A 64 9.30 -0.57 -17.27
N LEU A 65 9.48 0.59 -16.63
CA LEU A 65 10.73 1.36 -16.68
C LEU A 65 11.92 0.54 -16.16
N LEU A 66 11.76 -0.09 -15.01
CA LEU A 66 12.79 -0.97 -14.43
C LEU A 66 13.03 -2.22 -15.27
N GLY A 67 11.99 -2.77 -15.90
CA GLY A 67 12.10 -3.91 -16.81
C GLY A 67 12.93 -3.60 -18.05
N SER A 68 12.90 -2.35 -18.54
CA SER A 68 13.75 -1.90 -19.64
C SER A 68 15.18 -1.53 -19.22
N ALA A 69 15.39 -1.14 -17.97
CA ALA A 69 16.67 -0.64 -17.47
C ALA A 69 17.56 -1.73 -16.82
N LEU A 70 16.97 -2.80 -16.30
CA LEU A 70 17.67 -3.85 -15.57
C LEU A 70 17.82 -5.14 -16.40
N PRO A 71 18.87 -5.95 -16.15
CA PRO A 71 19.02 -7.26 -16.76
C PRO A 71 17.82 -8.18 -16.49
N ALA A 72 17.51 -9.05 -17.45
CA ALA A 72 16.46 -10.06 -17.33
C ALA A 72 16.63 -10.85 -16.02
N GLY A 73 15.55 -10.96 -15.24
CA GLY A 73 15.54 -11.66 -13.94
C GLY A 73 15.74 -10.76 -12.71
N SER A 74 15.90 -9.44 -12.87
CA SER A 74 16.04 -8.48 -11.76
C SER A 74 14.74 -8.16 -11.01
N TRP A 75 13.73 -9.04 -11.07
CA TRP A 75 12.42 -8.87 -10.42
C TRP A 75 12.52 -8.65 -8.90
N ARG A 76 13.59 -9.16 -8.27
CA ARG A 76 13.88 -8.93 -6.86
C ARG A 76 14.06 -7.46 -6.52
N MET A 77 14.72 -6.69 -7.40
CA MET A 77 14.87 -5.24 -7.22
C MET A 77 13.53 -4.52 -7.38
N GLN A 78 12.70 -4.94 -8.34
CA GLN A 78 11.37 -4.38 -8.54
C GLN A 78 10.49 -4.57 -7.29
N VAL A 79 10.53 -5.76 -6.68
CA VAL A 79 9.81 -6.05 -5.44
C VAL A 79 10.47 -5.35 -4.23
N GLY A 80 11.78 -5.19 -4.23
CA GLY A 80 12.52 -4.48 -3.18
C GLY A 80 12.17 -2.99 -3.13
N LEU A 81 11.96 -2.36 -4.29
CA LEU A 81 11.66 -0.93 -4.38
C LEU A 81 10.32 -0.57 -3.73
N VAL A 82 9.36 -1.50 -3.69
CA VAL A 82 8.05 -1.33 -3.01
C VAL A 82 8.22 -1.11 -1.50
N ALA A 83 9.36 -1.49 -0.91
CA ALA A 83 9.64 -1.23 0.51
C ALA A 83 9.75 0.28 0.82
N LEU A 84 10.22 1.10 -0.13
CA LEU A 84 10.39 2.55 0.08
C LEU A 84 9.05 3.27 0.36
N PRO A 85 8.02 3.19 -0.52
CA PRO A 85 6.74 3.83 -0.24
C PRO A 85 6.03 3.21 0.97
N ALA A 86 6.21 1.90 1.22
CA ALA A 86 5.65 1.27 2.41
C ALA A 86 6.23 1.86 3.71
N LEU A 87 7.55 2.09 3.77
CA LEU A 87 8.19 2.76 4.90
C LEU A 87 7.71 4.20 5.07
N ALA A 88 7.56 4.94 3.96
CA ALA A 88 7.05 6.30 4.01
C ALA A 88 5.62 6.36 4.60
N VAL A 89 4.76 5.41 4.24
CA VAL A 89 3.41 5.31 4.81
C VAL A 89 3.45 5.00 6.32
N VAL A 90 4.27 4.03 6.74
CA VAL A 90 4.41 3.68 8.16
C VAL A 90 4.90 4.87 8.98
N LEU A 91 5.88 5.62 8.47
CA LEU A 91 6.37 6.84 9.13
C LEU A 91 5.30 7.94 9.16
N GLY A 92 4.55 8.12 8.06
CA GLY A 92 3.48 9.11 7.97
C GLY A 92 2.31 8.82 8.91
N GLN A 93 1.98 7.53 9.13
CA GLN A 93 0.91 7.12 10.04
C GLN A 93 1.14 7.59 11.49
N GLY A 94 2.39 7.72 11.93
CA GLY A 94 2.70 8.24 13.27
C GLY A 94 2.37 9.72 13.46
N MET A 95 2.10 10.47 12.39
CA MET A 95 1.72 11.89 12.44
C MET A 95 0.21 12.12 12.35
N LEU A 96 -0.58 11.06 12.10
CA LEU A 96 -2.03 11.18 11.99
C LEU A 96 -2.68 11.21 13.38
N PRO A 97 -3.69 12.06 13.61
CA PRO A 97 -4.48 12.01 14.84
C PRO A 97 -5.28 10.70 14.90
N GLU A 98 -5.51 10.18 16.10
CA GLU A 98 -6.39 9.03 16.28
C GLU A 98 -7.85 9.37 15.96
N SER A 99 -8.65 8.35 15.62
CA SER A 99 -10.03 8.60 15.22
C SER A 99 -10.87 9.04 16.45
N PRO A 100 -11.65 10.13 16.34
CA PRO A 100 -12.42 10.65 17.47
C PRO A 100 -13.45 9.67 18.04
N ARG A 101 -13.89 8.70 17.24
CA ARG A 101 -14.90 7.70 17.63
C ARG A 101 -14.30 6.47 18.30
N TRP A 102 -13.05 6.12 18.00
CA TRP A 102 -12.37 4.99 18.62
C TRP A 102 -11.91 5.30 20.06
N LEU A 103 -11.73 6.58 20.38
CA LEU A 103 -11.37 7.09 21.70
C LEU A 103 -12.56 7.31 22.66
N LEU A 104 -13.81 7.14 22.19
CA LEU A 104 -15.05 7.26 22.98
C LEU A 104 -15.49 5.90 23.52
#